data_AF-A0A943UEM4-F1
#
_entry.id   AF-A0A943UEM4-F1
#
_cell.length_a   1.000
_cell.length_b   1.000
_cell.length_c   1.000
_cell.angle_alpha   90.00
_cell.angle_beta   90.00
_cell.angle_gamma   90.00
#
_symmetry.space_group_name_H-M   'P 1'
#
loop_
_entity.id
_entity.type
_entity.pdbx_description
1 polymer ?
#
loop_
_entity_poly.entity_id
_entity_poly.type
_entity_poly.pdbx_seq_one_letter_code
_entity_poly.pdbx_strand_id
1 'polypeptide(L)'
;MKRLLSLLLSFSILLSTAVSAAAASNYSDLISGVLDDMSTNNSYCSGAPQQSANGAYRLVEMLSIIAMEHNSGHYGDLISGVLDDMSSNNSYCSGAPQQTANGAYRAVEMLAIIAYELDSTGAYASVISGVLDDMSTNNSSCSGAPQQSANGFYRCVEMLAIIAHELDFNGKHADLISGVLDDMSTNNSYCSGAPQQEANGAYRMVEMLAIIALELDSSGSYSDTISGVLDDMSTNNSYCSGAPQQLANGLYRSVEMAAIVALLGQ
;
A
#
# COMPACT_ATOMS: atom_id res chain seq x y z
N MET A 1 19.69 2.66 -21.98
CA MET A 1 18.25 2.81 -21.63
C MET A 1 17.90 2.25 -20.25
N LYS A 2 18.24 1.01 -19.89
CA LYS A 2 17.93 0.44 -18.54
C LYS A 2 18.51 1.23 -17.35
N ARG A 3 19.70 1.79 -17.47
CA ARG A 3 20.31 2.64 -16.42
C ARG A 3 19.73 4.05 -16.32
N LEU A 4 19.11 4.56 -17.40
CA LEU A 4 18.54 5.91 -17.43
C LEU A 4 17.18 5.94 -16.71
N LEU A 5 16.36 4.89 -16.88
CA LEU A 5 15.10 4.70 -16.16
C LEU A 5 15.32 4.53 -14.64
N SER A 6 16.35 3.79 -14.26
CA SER A 6 16.71 3.59 -12.85
C SER A 6 17.26 4.85 -12.18
N LEU A 7 17.84 5.77 -12.96
CA LEU A 7 18.35 7.06 -12.47
C LEU A 7 17.25 8.12 -12.36
N LEU A 8 16.21 8.05 -13.21
CA LEU A 8 15.05 8.94 -13.16
C LEU A 8 14.18 8.65 -11.93
N LEU A 9 13.98 7.38 -11.56
CA LEU A 9 13.24 7.00 -10.35
C LEU A 9 13.95 7.40 -9.04
N SER A 10 15.28 7.47 -9.04
CA SER A 10 16.07 7.85 -7.86
C SER A 10 16.15 9.36 -7.63
N PHE A 11 15.79 10.19 -8.61
CA PHE A 11 15.93 11.65 -8.52
C PHE A 11 14.65 12.34 -8.03
N SER A 12 13.48 11.69 -8.15
CA SER A 12 12.19 12.20 -7.68
C SER A 12 12.01 12.12 -6.16
N ILE A 13 12.78 11.26 -5.46
CA ILE A 13 12.66 11.01 -4.01
C ILE A 13 13.34 12.11 -3.18
N LEU A 14 14.24 12.93 -3.75
CA LEU A 14 15.14 13.79 -2.98
C LEU A 14 14.61 15.22 -2.68
N LEU A 15 13.37 15.58 -3.05
CA LEU A 15 12.94 16.99 -3.12
C LEU A 15 11.84 17.47 -2.14
N SER A 16 11.49 16.73 -1.08
CA SER A 16 10.25 16.98 -0.32
C SER A 16 10.38 17.45 1.14
N THR A 17 11.39 18.27 1.50
CA THR A 17 11.47 18.86 2.85
C THR A 17 11.25 20.38 2.87
N ALA A 18 9.99 20.88 3.00
CA ALA A 18 9.67 22.22 3.53
C ALA A 18 8.15 22.50 3.84
N VAL A 19 7.75 22.26 5.10
CA VAL A 19 6.92 23.09 6.03
C VAL A 19 5.49 23.59 5.67
N SER A 20 4.51 22.83 6.20
CA SER A 20 3.17 23.09 6.81
C SER A 20 2.10 24.04 6.25
N ALA A 21 2.35 24.86 5.24
CA ALA A 21 1.26 25.44 4.41
C ALA A 21 1.64 25.45 2.93
N ALA A 22 2.95 25.54 2.67
CA ALA A 22 3.55 25.02 1.46
C ALA A 22 3.48 23.49 1.42
N ALA A 23 3.34 22.79 2.56
CA ALA A 23 3.26 21.32 2.59
C ALA A 23 1.95 20.74 2.03
N ALA A 24 0.78 21.35 2.22
CA ALA A 24 -0.47 20.82 1.65
C ALA A 24 -0.49 20.92 0.11
N SER A 25 -0.05 22.06 -0.46
CA SER A 25 0.17 22.15 -1.91
C SER A 25 1.24 21.16 -2.38
N ASN A 26 2.29 20.95 -1.58
CA ASN A 26 3.36 20.00 -1.91
C ASN A 26 2.88 18.55 -1.85
N TYR A 27 2.02 18.16 -0.89
CA TYR A 27 1.48 16.80 -0.81
C TYR A 27 0.48 16.52 -1.94
N SER A 28 -0.39 17.47 -2.27
CA SER A 28 -1.26 17.34 -3.45
C SER A 28 -0.47 17.20 -4.76
N ASP A 29 0.62 17.96 -4.92
CA ASP A 29 1.54 17.84 -6.07
C ASP A 29 2.29 16.49 -6.06
N LEU A 30 2.75 16.03 -4.90
CA LEU A 30 3.40 14.72 -4.73
C LEU A 30 2.45 13.56 -5.06
N ILE A 31 1.21 13.61 -4.56
CA ILE A 31 0.15 12.62 -4.85
C ILE A 31 -0.10 12.57 -6.36
N SER A 32 -0.26 13.74 -6.98
CA SER A 32 -0.45 13.86 -8.44
C SER A 32 0.74 13.30 -9.21
N GLY A 33 1.97 13.61 -8.77
CA GLY A 33 3.19 13.06 -9.36
C GLY A 33 3.28 11.53 -9.28
N VAL A 34 2.89 10.93 -8.15
CA VAL A 34 2.84 9.47 -7.99
C VAL A 34 1.82 8.84 -8.95
N LEU A 35 0.64 9.45 -9.11
CA LEU A 35 -0.40 8.99 -10.04
C LEU A 35 0.04 9.15 -11.52
N ASP A 36 0.68 10.27 -11.86
CA ASP A 36 1.23 10.52 -13.19
C ASP A 36 2.34 9.52 -13.54
N ASP A 37 3.24 9.25 -12.59
CA ASP A 37 4.27 8.22 -12.74
C ASP A 37 3.64 6.83 -12.87
N MET A 38 2.61 6.51 -12.09
CA MET A 38 1.88 5.24 -12.20
C MET A 38 1.38 5.04 -13.62
N SER A 39 0.69 6.05 -14.18
CA SER A 39 0.13 6.03 -15.53
C SER A 39 1.22 5.96 -16.61
N THR A 40 2.25 6.80 -16.49
CA THR A 40 3.39 6.85 -17.41
C THR A 40 4.12 5.52 -17.45
N ASN A 41 4.46 4.96 -16.29
CA ASN A 41 5.14 3.66 -16.19
C ASN A 41 4.26 2.50 -16.66
N ASN A 42 2.94 2.58 -16.43
CA ASN A 42 2.01 1.59 -16.95
C ASN A 42 2.06 1.48 -18.48
N SER A 43 2.22 2.61 -19.18
CA SER A 43 2.33 2.62 -20.65
C SER A 43 3.56 1.88 -21.18
N TYR A 44 4.59 1.71 -20.35
CA TYR A 44 5.81 0.97 -20.67
C TYR A 44 5.80 -0.48 -20.18
N CYS A 45 4.78 -0.90 -19.43
CA CYS A 45 4.67 -2.27 -18.95
C CYS A 45 4.32 -3.24 -20.08
N SER A 46 5.05 -4.37 -20.15
CA SER A 46 4.79 -5.41 -21.15
C SER A 46 3.83 -6.50 -20.66
N GLY A 47 3.34 -6.41 -19.43
CA GLY A 47 2.39 -7.36 -18.86
C GLY A 47 2.11 -7.15 -17.38
N ALA A 48 1.20 -7.98 -16.85
CA ALA A 48 0.71 -7.89 -15.48
C ALA A 48 1.81 -7.94 -14.40
N PRO A 49 2.87 -8.78 -14.49
CA PRO A 49 3.93 -8.77 -13.49
C PRO A 49 4.62 -7.39 -13.37
N GLN A 50 4.90 -6.73 -14.50
CA GLN A 50 5.49 -5.38 -14.50
C GLN A 50 4.51 -4.34 -13.94
N GLN A 51 3.22 -4.49 -14.21
CA GLN A 51 2.18 -3.64 -13.62
C GLN A 51 2.10 -3.84 -12.11
N SER A 52 2.14 -5.08 -11.61
CA SER A 52 2.18 -5.35 -10.17
C SER A 52 3.42 -4.75 -9.50
N ALA A 53 4.59 -4.82 -10.15
CA ALA A 53 5.78 -4.14 -9.64
C ALA A 53 5.59 -2.62 -9.59
N ASN A 54 5.08 -2.01 -10.68
CA ASN A 54 4.78 -0.57 -10.71
C ASN A 54 3.82 -0.17 -9.58
N GLY A 55 2.68 -0.83 -9.47
CA GLY A 55 1.66 -0.56 -8.45
C GLY A 55 2.18 -0.70 -7.03
N ALA A 56 2.96 -1.75 -6.73
CA ALA A 56 3.55 -1.93 -5.40
C ALA A 56 4.49 -0.77 -5.01
N TYR A 57 5.28 -0.23 -5.95
CA TYR A 57 6.17 0.90 -5.66
C TYR A 57 5.40 2.20 -5.47
N ARG A 58 4.40 2.46 -6.33
CA ARG A 58 3.55 3.64 -6.19
C ARG A 58 2.75 3.61 -4.88
N LEU A 59 2.39 2.41 -4.40
CA LEU A 59 1.72 2.26 -3.11
C LEU A 59 2.67 2.67 -1.97
N VAL A 60 3.92 2.23 -1.99
CA VAL A 60 4.92 2.65 -0.99
C VAL A 60 5.12 4.16 -0.99
N GLU A 61 5.22 4.78 -2.16
CA GLU A 61 5.34 6.24 -2.26
C GLU A 61 4.11 6.95 -1.71
N MET A 62 2.90 6.48 -2.03
CA MET A 62 1.67 7.05 -1.50
C MET A 62 1.60 6.92 0.02
N LEU A 63 1.94 5.74 0.55
CA LEU A 63 2.04 5.51 1.99
C LEU A 63 3.12 6.38 2.63
N SER A 64 4.22 6.68 1.94
CA SER A 64 5.25 7.58 2.46
C SER A 64 4.74 9.02 2.58
N ILE A 65 3.87 9.46 1.67
CA ILE A 65 3.21 10.77 1.75
C ILE A 65 2.31 10.80 2.99
N ILE A 66 1.46 9.79 3.17
CA ILE A 66 0.59 9.66 4.36
C ILE A 66 1.44 9.64 5.64
N ALA A 67 2.51 8.84 5.68
CA ALA A 67 3.38 8.76 6.84
C ALA A 67 4.06 10.10 7.16
N MET A 68 4.53 10.83 6.15
CA MET A 68 5.16 12.14 6.32
C MET A 68 4.17 13.22 6.76
N GLU A 69 2.93 13.15 6.29
CA GLU A 69 1.84 14.04 6.70
C GLU A 69 1.49 13.85 8.17
N HIS A 70 1.39 12.61 8.63
CA HIS A 70 1.07 12.28 10.01
C HIS A 70 2.28 12.37 10.96
N ASN A 71 3.52 12.41 10.45
CA ASN A 71 4.74 12.40 11.27
C ASN A 71 4.85 13.65 12.17
N SER A 72 4.64 13.48 13.47
CA SER A 72 4.86 14.51 14.50
C SER A 72 6.34 14.88 14.74
N GLY A 73 7.26 14.36 13.94
CA GLY A 73 8.70 14.67 13.95
C GLY A 73 9.59 13.53 14.43
N HIS A 74 9.05 12.34 14.66
CA HIS A 74 9.76 11.20 15.23
C HIS A 74 10.18 10.14 14.20
N TYR A 75 9.50 10.06 13.06
CA TYR A 75 9.68 8.96 12.10
C TYR A 75 10.32 9.38 10.77
N GLY A 76 10.76 10.63 10.62
CA GLY A 76 11.32 11.12 9.35
C GLY A 76 12.53 10.33 8.85
N ASP A 77 13.44 9.97 9.75
CA ASP A 77 14.62 9.15 9.41
C ASP A 77 14.23 7.72 9.05
N LEU A 78 13.20 7.16 9.71
CA LEU A 78 12.69 5.82 9.43
C LEU A 78 12.00 5.76 8.07
N ILE A 79 11.16 6.74 7.75
CA ILE A 79 10.51 6.88 6.44
C ILE A 79 11.57 6.98 5.33
N SER A 80 12.58 7.83 5.54
CA SER A 80 13.70 7.99 4.59
C SER A 80 14.46 6.67 4.40
N GLY A 81 14.74 5.95 5.48
CA GLY A 81 15.40 4.64 5.43
C GLY A 81 14.61 3.59 4.64
N VAL A 82 13.28 3.55 4.79
CA VAL A 82 12.41 2.63 4.02
C VAL A 82 12.48 2.94 2.52
N LEU A 83 12.50 4.23 2.14
CA LEU A 83 12.63 4.66 0.75
C LEU A 83 14.02 4.37 0.17
N ASP A 84 15.08 4.57 0.96
CA ASP A 84 16.46 4.25 0.56
C ASP A 84 16.65 2.75 0.33
N ASP A 85 16.09 1.92 1.21
CA ASP A 85 16.09 0.47 1.05
C ASP A 85 15.27 0.04 -0.17
N MET A 86 14.12 0.67 -0.44
CA MET A 86 13.33 0.41 -1.65
C MET A 86 14.17 0.67 -2.91
N SER A 87 14.82 1.84 -2.97
CA SER A 87 15.68 2.25 -4.08
C SER A 87 16.86 1.29 -4.27
N SER A 88 17.54 0.96 -3.17
CA SER A 88 18.69 0.05 -3.16
C SER A 88 18.29 -1.35 -3.60
N ASN A 89 17.24 -1.93 -3.01
CA ASN A 89 16.77 -3.27 -3.34
C ASN A 89 16.32 -3.38 -4.80
N ASN A 90 15.68 -2.33 -5.34
CA ASN A 90 15.29 -2.29 -6.75
C ASN A 90 16.50 -2.38 -7.68
N SER A 91 17.60 -1.71 -7.35
CA SER A 91 18.82 -1.72 -8.17
C SER A 91 19.46 -3.11 -8.32
N TYR A 92 19.19 -4.02 -7.36
CA TYR A 92 19.71 -5.39 -7.33
C TYR A 92 18.67 -6.47 -7.76
N CYS A 93 17.43 -6.08 -8.05
CA CYS A 93 16.37 -7.04 -8.39
C CYS A 93 16.57 -7.72 -9.75
N SER A 94 16.20 -9.00 -9.84
CA SER A 94 16.33 -9.84 -11.04
C SER A 94 15.03 -9.99 -11.86
N GLY A 95 13.88 -9.52 -11.35
CA GLY A 95 12.61 -9.53 -12.08
C GLY A 95 11.42 -8.96 -11.31
N ALA A 96 10.33 -8.70 -12.05
CA ALA A 96 9.12 -8.05 -11.54
C ALA A 96 8.49 -8.71 -10.30
N PRO A 97 8.40 -10.05 -10.18
CA PRO A 97 7.87 -10.67 -8.95
C PRO A 97 8.68 -10.31 -7.69
N GLN A 98 10.02 -10.27 -7.78
CA GLN A 98 10.85 -9.87 -6.64
C GLN A 98 10.69 -8.38 -6.33
N GLN A 99 10.49 -7.55 -7.36
CA GLN A 99 10.18 -6.13 -7.15
C GLN A 99 8.85 -5.98 -6.40
N THR A 100 7.81 -6.71 -6.77
CA THR A 100 6.53 -6.72 -6.04
C THR A 100 6.69 -7.16 -4.59
N ALA A 101 7.44 -8.23 -4.32
CA ALA A 101 7.70 -8.70 -2.96
C ALA A 101 8.41 -7.63 -2.11
N ASN A 102 9.44 -7.00 -2.67
CA ASN A 102 10.16 -5.92 -1.99
C ASN A 102 9.24 -4.73 -1.72
N GLY A 103 8.42 -4.32 -2.70
CA GLY A 103 7.43 -3.26 -2.53
C GLY A 103 6.41 -3.58 -1.45
N ALA A 104 5.92 -4.82 -1.38
CA ALA A 104 5.01 -5.26 -0.32
C ALA A 104 5.66 -5.10 1.07
N TYR A 105 6.95 -5.43 1.23
CA TYR A 105 7.62 -5.31 2.53
C TYR A 105 7.84 -3.86 2.95
N ARG A 106 8.21 -3.00 1.99
CA ARG A 106 8.31 -1.55 2.28
C ARG A 106 6.94 -0.96 2.61
N ALA A 107 5.87 -1.47 2.01
CA ALA A 107 4.50 -1.04 2.33
C ALA A 107 4.13 -1.44 3.77
N VAL A 108 4.49 -2.65 4.23
CA VAL A 108 4.30 -3.06 5.64
C VAL A 108 5.05 -2.13 6.59
N GLU A 109 6.32 -1.84 6.30
CA GLU A 109 7.12 -0.94 7.15
C GLU A 109 6.54 0.47 7.21
N MET A 110 6.08 1.00 6.07
CA MET A 110 5.45 2.32 6.03
C MET A 110 4.12 2.34 6.78
N LEU A 111 3.30 1.30 6.64
CA LEU A 111 2.05 1.16 7.37
C LEU A 111 2.29 0.98 8.88
N ALA A 112 3.36 0.29 9.28
CA ALA A 112 3.72 0.17 10.69
C ALA A 112 4.11 1.53 11.29
N ILE A 113 4.83 2.37 10.53
CA ILE A 113 5.12 3.75 10.95
C ILE A 113 3.81 4.53 11.15
N ILE A 114 2.89 4.49 10.17
CA ILE A 114 1.58 5.15 10.27
C ILE A 114 0.80 4.63 11.48
N ALA A 115 0.75 3.31 11.68
CA ALA A 115 0.04 2.70 12.80
C ALA A 115 0.62 3.12 14.16
N TYR A 116 1.95 3.16 14.30
CA TYR A 116 2.57 3.64 15.54
C TYR A 116 2.35 5.12 15.80
N GLU A 117 2.30 5.94 14.76
CA GLU A 117 2.01 7.37 14.89
C GLU A 117 0.55 7.61 15.32
N LEU A 118 -0.39 6.81 14.80
CA LEU A 118 -1.80 6.89 15.17
C LEU A 118 -2.09 6.29 16.55
N ASP A 119 -1.39 5.23 16.96
CA ASP A 119 -1.51 4.56 18.28
C ASP A 119 -0.99 5.41 19.45
N SER A 120 -1.62 6.57 19.65
CA SER A 120 -1.25 7.57 20.65
C SER A 120 -1.35 7.07 22.09
N THR A 121 -2.11 5.99 22.32
CA THR A 121 -2.28 5.36 23.65
C THR A 121 -1.36 4.17 23.88
N GLY A 122 -0.72 3.64 22.83
CA GLY A 122 0.09 2.43 22.87
C GLY A 122 -0.73 1.13 23.00
N ALA A 123 -2.03 1.17 22.71
CA ALA A 123 -2.93 0.03 22.83
C ALA A 123 -2.62 -1.06 21.80
N TYR A 124 -2.15 -0.67 20.61
CA TYR A 124 -1.84 -1.57 19.51
C TYR A 124 -0.34 -1.86 19.34
N ALA A 125 0.56 -1.20 20.08
CA ALA A 125 2.00 -1.35 19.93
C ALA A 125 2.48 -2.82 19.92
N SER A 126 1.93 -3.67 20.80
CA SER A 126 2.25 -5.11 20.82
C SER A 126 1.70 -5.88 19.63
N VAL A 127 0.53 -5.50 19.13
CA VAL A 127 -0.08 -6.06 17.92
C VAL A 127 0.74 -5.68 16.70
N ILE A 128 1.16 -4.41 16.61
CA ILE A 128 2.01 -3.91 15.52
C ILE A 128 3.34 -4.65 15.48
N SER A 129 3.99 -4.79 16.64
CA SER A 129 5.23 -5.57 16.76
C SER A 129 5.02 -7.04 16.35
N GLY A 130 3.92 -7.66 16.78
CA GLY A 130 3.60 -9.05 16.42
C GLY A 130 3.44 -9.27 14.91
N VAL A 131 2.80 -8.33 14.21
CA VAL A 131 2.66 -8.39 12.73
C VAL A 131 4.03 -8.30 12.04
N LEU A 132 4.94 -7.46 12.55
CA LEU A 132 6.32 -7.34 12.04
C LEU A 132 7.13 -8.62 12.31
N ASP A 133 6.98 -9.22 13.50
CA ASP A 133 7.62 -10.48 13.86
C ASP A 133 7.13 -11.63 12.98
N ASP A 134 5.82 -11.70 12.73
CA ASP A 134 5.21 -12.68 11.81
C ASP A 134 5.73 -12.47 10.38
N MET A 135 5.86 -11.21 9.92
CA MET A 135 6.43 -10.91 8.61
C MET A 135 7.81 -11.55 8.47
N SER A 136 8.69 -11.30 9.44
CA SER A 136 10.07 -11.80 9.47
C SER A 136 10.12 -13.33 9.54
N THR A 137 9.35 -13.91 10.44
CA THR A 137 9.29 -15.36 10.67
C THR A 137 8.78 -16.10 9.44
N ASN A 138 7.67 -15.65 8.86
CA ASN A 138 7.08 -16.29 7.69
C ASN A 138 7.94 -16.10 6.44
N ASN A 139 8.62 -14.96 6.30
CA ASN A 139 9.54 -14.73 5.19
C ASN A 139 10.69 -15.76 5.16
N SER A 140 11.20 -16.15 6.33
CA SER A 140 12.26 -17.18 6.42
C SER A 140 11.84 -18.54 5.85
N SER A 141 10.53 -18.80 5.78
CA SER A 141 9.94 -20.04 5.26
C SER A 141 9.48 -19.93 3.81
N CYS A 142 9.57 -18.74 3.19
CA CYS A 142 9.15 -18.52 1.81
C CYS A 142 10.15 -19.15 0.81
N SER A 143 9.63 -19.84 -0.20
CA SER A 143 10.40 -20.51 -1.25
C SER A 143 10.54 -19.68 -2.54
N GLY A 144 9.91 -18.51 -2.61
CA GLY A 144 10.05 -17.58 -3.73
C GLY A 144 9.25 -16.29 -3.59
N ALA A 145 9.50 -15.36 -4.51
CA ALA A 145 8.92 -14.01 -4.46
C ALA A 145 7.39 -13.97 -4.34
N PRO A 146 6.58 -14.80 -5.05
CA PRO A 146 5.13 -14.77 -4.87
C PRO A 146 4.66 -15.06 -3.44
N GLN A 147 5.34 -15.98 -2.74
CA GLN A 147 5.04 -16.28 -1.33
C GLN A 147 5.45 -15.13 -0.42
N GLN A 148 6.58 -14.49 -0.72
CA GLN A 148 7.04 -13.29 0.00
C GLN A 148 6.03 -12.16 -0.15
N SER A 149 5.60 -11.84 -1.38
CA SER A 149 4.57 -10.85 -1.66
C SER A 149 3.25 -11.16 -0.93
N ALA A 150 2.78 -12.41 -1.00
CA ALA A 150 1.53 -12.81 -0.33
C ALA A 150 1.62 -12.58 1.19
N ASN A 151 2.74 -13.00 1.80
CA ASN A 151 3.01 -12.72 3.21
C ASN A 151 2.96 -11.20 3.47
N GLY A 152 3.67 -10.41 2.67
CA GLY A 152 3.70 -8.94 2.79
C GLY A 152 2.31 -8.30 2.70
N PHE A 153 1.52 -8.63 1.69
CA PHE A 153 0.18 -8.06 1.54
C PHE A 153 -0.76 -8.43 2.69
N TYR A 154 -0.62 -9.63 3.27
CA TYR A 154 -1.44 -10.01 4.43
C TYR A 154 -1.07 -9.17 5.65
N ARG A 155 0.22 -8.90 5.87
CA ARG A 155 0.67 -7.99 6.92
C ARG A 155 0.23 -6.55 6.65
N CYS A 156 0.18 -6.11 5.39
CA CYS A 156 -0.39 -4.80 5.03
C CYS A 156 -1.86 -4.71 5.44
N VAL A 157 -2.67 -5.76 5.17
CA VAL A 157 -4.09 -5.78 5.54
C VAL A 157 -4.26 -5.71 7.06
N GLU A 158 -3.45 -6.44 7.82
CA GLU A 158 -3.49 -6.38 9.30
C GLU A 158 -3.06 -5.01 9.83
N MET A 159 -2.03 -4.40 9.26
CA MET A 159 -1.63 -3.02 9.61
C MET A 159 -2.74 -2.02 9.29
N LEU A 160 -3.36 -2.13 8.10
CA LEU A 160 -4.47 -1.28 7.70
C LEU A 160 -5.68 -1.49 8.61
N ALA A 161 -5.93 -2.70 9.12
CA ALA A 161 -6.99 -2.96 10.09
C ALA A 161 -6.74 -2.22 11.41
N ILE A 162 -5.49 -2.22 11.89
CA ILE A 162 -5.09 -1.47 13.09
C ILE A 162 -5.30 0.03 12.86
N ILE A 163 -4.85 0.56 11.73
CA ILE A 163 -5.05 1.97 11.35
C ILE A 163 -6.55 2.30 11.28
N ALA A 164 -7.36 1.44 10.66
CA ALA A 164 -8.80 1.63 10.56
C ALA A 164 -9.47 1.65 11.95
N HIS A 165 -9.04 0.78 12.87
CA HIS A 165 -9.55 0.78 14.25
C HIS A 165 -9.12 2.02 15.04
N GLU A 166 -7.89 2.49 14.87
CA GLU A 166 -7.42 3.73 15.51
C GLU A 166 -8.21 4.95 15.00
N LEU A 167 -8.63 4.97 13.73
CA LEU A 167 -9.45 6.05 13.18
C LEU A 167 -10.94 5.92 13.50
N ASP A 168 -11.49 4.71 13.58
CA ASP A 168 -12.91 4.43 13.86
C ASP A 168 -13.25 4.51 15.36
N PHE A 169 -13.05 5.68 15.98
CA PHE A 169 -13.25 5.89 17.42
C PHE A 169 -14.67 5.57 17.91
N ASN A 170 -15.67 5.61 17.02
CA ASN A 170 -17.07 5.34 17.34
C ASN A 170 -17.51 3.90 17.02
N GLY A 171 -16.63 3.07 16.45
CA GLY A 171 -16.91 1.69 16.07
C GLY A 171 -17.94 1.55 14.94
N LYS A 172 -18.12 2.57 14.11
CA LYS A 172 -19.10 2.58 13.00
C LYS A 172 -18.70 1.60 11.90
N HIS A 173 -17.40 1.37 11.72
CA HIS A 173 -16.83 0.54 10.68
C HIS A 173 -16.27 -0.80 11.21
N ALA A 174 -16.34 -1.07 12.52
CA ALA A 174 -15.83 -2.28 13.15
C ALA A 174 -16.29 -3.61 12.50
N ASP A 175 -17.57 -3.70 12.12
CA ASP A 175 -18.11 -4.89 11.44
C ASP A 175 -17.54 -5.05 10.02
N LEU A 176 -17.30 -3.93 9.32
CA LEU A 176 -16.69 -3.94 7.98
C LEU A 176 -15.23 -4.37 8.06
N ILE A 177 -14.47 -3.84 9.03
CA ILE A 177 -13.07 -4.20 9.27
C ILE A 177 -12.97 -5.71 9.55
N SER A 178 -13.82 -6.21 10.44
CA SER A 178 -13.89 -7.64 10.78
C SER A 178 -14.25 -8.50 9.56
N GLY A 179 -15.23 -8.06 8.77
CA GLY A 179 -15.63 -8.74 7.53
C GLY A 179 -14.48 -8.87 6.52
N VAL A 180 -13.67 -7.82 6.34
CA VAL A 180 -12.49 -7.87 5.44
C VAL A 180 -11.45 -8.88 5.94
N LEU A 181 -11.21 -8.94 7.25
CA LEU A 181 -10.29 -9.91 7.86
C LEU A 181 -10.82 -11.36 7.74
N ASP A 182 -12.11 -11.57 7.97
CA ASP A 182 -12.76 -12.87 7.81
C ASP A 182 -12.70 -13.35 6.36
N ASP A 183 -12.96 -12.46 5.41
CA ASP A 183 -12.84 -12.77 3.99
C ASP A 183 -11.39 -13.08 3.61
N MET A 184 -10.42 -12.32 4.14
CA MET A 184 -8.99 -12.59 3.92
C MET A 184 -8.66 -14.03 4.32
N SER A 185 -9.05 -14.42 5.54
CA SER A 185 -8.82 -15.75 6.11
C SER A 185 -9.52 -16.84 5.30
N THR A 186 -10.81 -16.64 5.01
CA THR A 186 -11.64 -17.57 4.26
C THR A 186 -11.08 -17.78 2.86
N ASN A 187 -10.82 -16.71 2.11
CA ASN A 187 -10.29 -16.79 0.76
C ASN A 187 -8.89 -17.38 0.72
N ASN A 188 -8.04 -17.10 1.71
CA ASN A 188 -6.73 -17.74 1.82
C ASN A 188 -6.84 -19.27 1.88
N SER A 189 -7.81 -19.80 2.61
CA SER A 189 -8.04 -21.25 2.71
C SER A 189 -8.47 -21.89 1.38
N TYR A 190 -9.05 -21.09 0.47
CA TYR A 190 -9.45 -21.53 -0.87
C TYR A 190 -8.44 -21.19 -1.98
N CYS A 191 -7.38 -20.45 -1.67
CA CYS A 191 -6.38 -20.08 -2.67
C CYS A 191 -5.66 -21.32 -3.22
N SER A 192 -5.53 -21.40 -4.55
CA SER A 192 -4.86 -22.51 -5.22
C SER A 192 -3.32 -22.39 -5.23
N GLY A 193 -2.78 -21.27 -4.75
CA GLY A 193 -1.35 -21.02 -4.62
C GLY A 193 -1.02 -19.56 -4.33
N ALA A 194 0.28 -19.28 -4.21
CA ALA A 194 0.78 -17.96 -3.84
C ALA A 194 0.29 -16.81 -4.75
N PRO A 195 0.21 -16.93 -6.09
CA PRO A 195 -0.31 -15.85 -6.92
C PRO A 195 -1.74 -15.43 -6.58
N GLN A 196 -2.59 -16.41 -6.27
CA GLN A 196 -3.97 -16.16 -5.85
C GLN A 196 -4.01 -15.55 -4.44
N GLN A 197 -3.09 -15.94 -3.56
CA GLN A 197 -2.94 -15.29 -2.26
C GLN A 197 -2.50 -13.83 -2.40
N GLU A 198 -1.56 -13.52 -3.31
CA GLU A 198 -1.16 -12.13 -3.61
C GLU A 198 -2.36 -11.29 -4.05
N ALA A 199 -3.16 -11.80 -5.00
CA ALA A 199 -4.35 -11.11 -5.49
C ALA A 199 -5.40 -10.92 -4.38
N ASN A 200 -5.64 -11.94 -3.56
CA ASN A 200 -6.54 -11.85 -2.40
C ASN A 200 -6.09 -10.74 -1.45
N GLY A 201 -4.81 -10.77 -1.03
CA GLY A 201 -4.24 -9.76 -0.15
C GLY A 201 -4.37 -8.35 -0.72
N ALA A 202 -4.07 -8.17 -2.01
CA ALA A 202 -4.20 -6.87 -2.67
C ALA A 202 -5.65 -6.35 -2.68
N TYR A 203 -6.65 -7.21 -2.90
CA TYR A 203 -8.06 -6.76 -2.86
C TYR A 203 -8.51 -6.41 -1.43
N ARG A 204 -8.05 -7.16 -0.42
CA ARG A 204 -8.33 -6.82 0.97
C ARG A 204 -7.67 -5.51 1.39
N MET A 205 -6.49 -5.18 0.84
CA MET A 205 -5.88 -3.86 1.04
C MET A 205 -6.76 -2.74 0.49
N VAL A 206 -7.32 -2.90 -0.72
CA VAL A 206 -8.24 -1.90 -1.31
C VAL A 206 -9.44 -1.68 -0.41
N GLU A 207 -10.07 -2.75 0.08
CA GLU A 207 -11.24 -2.65 0.95
C GLU A 207 -10.92 -1.99 2.28
N MET A 208 -9.77 -2.32 2.90
CA MET A 208 -9.36 -1.70 4.15
C MET A 208 -9.02 -0.22 3.98
N LEU A 209 -8.33 0.13 2.88
CA LEU A 209 -8.08 1.52 2.51
C LEU A 209 -9.39 2.27 2.23
N ALA A 210 -10.40 1.61 1.65
CA ALA A 210 -11.71 2.21 1.42
C ALA A 210 -12.43 2.53 2.72
N ILE A 211 -12.34 1.62 3.70
CA ILE A 211 -12.89 1.84 5.05
C ILE A 211 -12.20 3.05 5.70
N ILE A 212 -10.87 3.13 5.63
CA ILE A 212 -10.10 4.27 6.14
C ILE A 212 -10.53 5.57 5.43
N ALA A 213 -10.63 5.55 4.09
CA ALA A 213 -11.05 6.71 3.32
C ALA A 213 -12.48 7.17 3.69
N LEU A 214 -13.42 6.24 3.90
CA LEU A 214 -14.78 6.56 4.32
C LEU A 214 -14.85 7.13 5.74
N GLU A 215 -13.98 6.69 6.64
CA GLU A 215 -13.89 7.24 7.99
C GLU A 215 -13.34 8.68 7.97
N LEU A 216 -12.32 8.92 7.14
CA LEU A 216 -11.75 10.27 6.96
C LEU A 216 -12.67 11.22 6.18
N ASP A 217 -13.49 10.71 5.24
CA ASP A 217 -14.45 11.49 4.42
C ASP A 217 -15.72 11.89 5.21
N SER A 218 -15.53 12.58 6.33
CA SER A 218 -16.63 12.98 7.23
C SER A 218 -17.70 13.85 6.57
N SER A 219 -17.37 14.58 5.50
CA SER A 219 -18.32 15.38 4.72
C SER A 219 -18.99 14.62 3.57
N GLY A 220 -18.54 13.41 3.25
CA GLY A 220 -19.02 12.60 2.13
C GLY A 220 -18.60 13.13 0.75
N SER A 221 -17.58 13.99 0.68
CA SER A 221 -17.16 14.65 -0.57
C SER A 221 -16.39 13.72 -1.50
N TYR A 222 -15.80 12.65 -0.97
CA TYR A 222 -15.07 11.65 -1.74
C TYR A 222 -15.85 10.34 -1.93
N SER A 223 -17.05 10.22 -1.37
CA SER A 223 -17.86 8.99 -1.39
C SER A 223 -18.10 8.43 -2.80
N ASP A 224 -18.37 9.28 -3.79
CA ASP A 224 -18.52 8.86 -5.19
C ASP A 224 -17.18 8.38 -5.78
N THR A 225 -16.08 9.04 -5.43
CA THR A 225 -14.73 8.66 -5.88
C THR A 225 -14.31 7.32 -5.30
N ILE A 226 -14.52 7.11 -4.00
CA ILE A 226 -14.26 5.84 -3.30
C ILE A 226 -15.08 4.72 -3.94
N SER A 227 -16.37 4.95 -4.16
CA SER A 227 -17.27 3.99 -4.80
C SER A 227 -16.81 3.67 -6.22
N GLY A 228 -16.39 4.68 -7.00
CA GLY A 228 -15.85 4.49 -8.35
C GLY A 228 -14.62 3.59 -8.38
N VAL A 229 -13.69 3.73 -7.42
CA VAL A 229 -12.51 2.86 -7.33
C VAL A 229 -12.91 1.40 -7.04
N LEU A 230 -13.91 1.17 -6.17
CA LEU A 230 -14.43 -0.16 -5.87
C LEU A 230 -15.19 -0.78 -7.07
N ASP A 231 -15.99 0.02 -7.77
CA ASP A 231 -16.71 -0.40 -8.98
C ASP A 231 -15.73 -0.78 -10.10
N ASP A 232 -14.68 0.01 -10.29
CA ASP A 232 -13.61 -0.31 -11.23
C ASP A 232 -12.86 -1.57 -10.82
N MET A 233 -12.57 -1.76 -9.52
CA MET A 233 -11.95 -2.98 -9.02
C MET A 233 -12.76 -4.21 -9.46
N SER A 234 -14.07 -4.17 -9.22
CA SER A 234 -15.02 -5.25 -9.57
C SER A 234 -15.10 -5.46 -11.09
N THR A 235 -15.28 -4.37 -11.83
CA THR A 235 -15.41 -4.38 -13.30
C THR A 235 -14.14 -4.94 -13.95
N ASN A 236 -12.97 -4.43 -13.58
CA ASN A 236 -11.69 -4.90 -14.11
C ASN A 236 -11.38 -6.34 -13.70
N ASN A 237 -11.79 -6.75 -12.50
CA ASN A 237 -11.65 -8.14 -12.06
C ASN A 237 -12.40 -9.11 -13.00
N SER A 238 -13.57 -8.71 -13.52
CA SER A 238 -14.34 -9.54 -14.46
C SER A 238 -13.62 -9.78 -15.80
N TYR A 239 -12.68 -8.90 -16.16
CA TYR A 239 -11.85 -9.02 -17.36
C TYR A 239 -10.51 -9.72 -17.11
N CYS A 240 -10.17 -10.03 -15.85
CA CYS A 240 -8.94 -10.72 -15.52
C CYS A 240 -9.00 -12.20 -15.92
N SER A 241 -7.98 -12.64 -16.66
CA SER A 241 -7.76 -14.04 -17.06
C SER A 241 -7.01 -14.87 -16.02
N GLY A 242 -6.50 -14.24 -14.95
CA GLY A 242 -5.86 -14.95 -13.84
C GLY A 242 -5.22 -14.03 -12.79
N ALA A 243 -4.66 -14.67 -11.76
CA ALA A 243 -4.14 -14.00 -10.57
C ALA A 243 -3.12 -12.87 -10.82
N PRO A 244 -2.18 -12.94 -11.79
CA PRO A 244 -1.27 -11.82 -12.05
C PRO A 244 -2.01 -10.52 -12.45
N GLN A 245 -3.07 -10.63 -13.25
CA GLN A 245 -3.88 -9.48 -13.66
C GLN A 245 -4.74 -8.97 -12.50
N GLN A 246 -5.27 -9.87 -11.67
CA GLN A 246 -6.00 -9.50 -10.46
C GLN A 246 -5.09 -8.77 -9.47
N LEU A 247 -3.87 -9.26 -9.27
CA LEU A 247 -2.87 -8.59 -8.43
C LEU A 247 -2.54 -7.19 -8.94
N ALA A 248 -2.28 -7.03 -10.25
CA ALA A 248 -2.05 -5.71 -10.85
C ALA A 248 -3.25 -4.76 -10.65
N ASN A 249 -4.47 -5.25 -10.90
CA ASN A 249 -5.71 -4.51 -10.64
C ASN A 249 -5.78 -4.05 -9.18
N GLY A 250 -5.64 -4.99 -8.23
CA GLY A 250 -5.72 -4.72 -6.79
C GLY A 250 -4.69 -3.70 -6.33
N LEU A 251 -3.45 -3.78 -6.82
CA LEU A 251 -2.41 -2.81 -6.48
C LEU A 251 -2.70 -1.42 -7.03
N TYR A 252 -3.22 -1.29 -8.26
CA TYR A 252 -3.56 0.03 -8.81
C TYR A 252 -4.72 0.66 -8.03
N ARG A 253 -5.74 -0.13 -7.69
CA ARG A 253 -6.84 0.33 -6.84
C ARG A 253 -6.36 0.68 -5.43
N SER A 254 -5.36 -0.02 -4.90
CA SER A 254 -4.75 0.31 -3.61
C SER A 254 -4.01 1.66 -3.67
N VAL A 255 -3.29 1.95 -4.76
CA VAL A 255 -2.64 3.26 -4.97
C VAL A 255 -3.68 4.37 -5.03
N GLU A 256 -4.76 4.18 -5.79
CA GLU A 256 -5.82 5.18 -5.91
C GLU A 256 -6.55 5.40 -4.59
N MET A 257 -6.86 4.34 -3.85
CA MET A 257 -7.50 4.46 -2.55
C MET A 257 -6.55 5.12 -1.53
N ALA A 258 -5.27 4.77 -1.53
CA ALA A 258 -4.26 5.45 -0.72
C ALA A 258 -4.10 6.93 -1.12
N ALA A 259 -4.27 7.28 -2.40
CA ALA A 259 -4.28 8.68 -2.83
C ALA A 259 -5.46 9.44 -2.24
N ILE A 260 -6.65 8.83 -2.19
CA ILE A 260 -7.82 9.42 -1.53
C ILE A 260 -7.57 9.60 -0.04
N VAL A 261 -7.01 8.59 0.63
CA VAL A 261 -6.61 8.69 2.05
C VAL A 261 -5.63 9.86 2.27
N ALA A 262 -4.60 9.98 1.43
CA ALA A 262 -3.62 11.07 1.51
C ALA A 262 -4.19 12.45 1.18
N LEU A 263 -5.26 12.53 0.37
CA LEU A 263 -5.95 13.80 0.11
C LEU A 263 -6.87 14.20 1.27
N LEU A 264 -7.46 13.21 1.95
CA LEU A 264 -8.34 13.42 3.10
C LEU A 264 -7.56 13.69 4.40
N GLY A 265 -6.28 13.32 4.47
CA GLY A 265 -5.39 13.57 5.61
C GLY A 265 -4.92 15.03 5.76
N GLN A 266 -5.11 15.86 4.72
CA GLN A 266 -4.69 17.27 4.65
C GLN A 266 -5.62 18.22 5.38
#